data_AF-A0A945AIT3-F1
#
_entry.id   AF-A0A945AIT3-F1
#
_cell.length_a   1.000
_cell.length_b   1.000
_cell.length_c   1.000
_cell.angle_alpha   90.00
_cell.angle_beta   90.00
_cell.angle_gamma   90.00
#
_symmetry.space_group_name_H-M   'P 1'
#
loop_
_entity.id
_entity.type
_entity.pdbx_description
1 polymer ?
#
loop_
_entity_poly.entity_id
_entity_poly.type
_entity_poly.pdbx_seq_one_letter_code
_entity_poly.pdbx_strand_id
1 'polypeptide(L)' 'GALRGRVLAGVQGNENVRIFCSNLQAELVSIAGNYRVSEDIVESERNTPVQIYLSKHAIIIQNI' A
#
# COMPACT_ATOMS: atom_id res chain seq x y z
N GLY A 1 10.58 5.03 -6.34
CA GLY A 1 10.06 4.81 -7.71
C GLY A 1 8.55 4.80 -7.71
N ALA A 2 7.92 4.83 -8.89
CA ALA A 2 6.47 4.71 -8.99
C ALA A 2 6.03 3.27 -8.73
N LEU A 3 5.01 3.10 -7.88
CA LEU A 3 4.40 1.82 -7.56
C LEU A 3 3.16 1.65 -8.43
N ARG A 4 3.14 0.65 -9.31
CA ARG A 4 2.10 0.44 -10.33
C ARG A 4 1.61 -0.99 -10.33
N GLY A 5 0.38 -1.18 -10.83
CA GLY A 5 -0.24 -2.49 -10.94
C GLY A 5 -0.60 -3.07 -9.57
N ARG A 6 -0.43 -4.39 -9.40
CA ARG A 6 -0.80 -5.11 -8.18
C ARG A 6 0.43 -5.39 -7.32
N VAL A 7 0.36 -4.97 -6.06
CA VAL A 7 1.45 -5.10 -5.11
C VAL A 7 1.04 -6.07 -4.02
N LEU A 8 1.87 -7.08 -3.81
CA LEU A 8 1.68 -8.12 -2.81
C LEU A 8 2.91 -8.15 -1.92
N ALA A 9 2.73 -7.90 -0.63
CA ALA A 9 3.78 -7.94 0.37
C ALA A 9 3.37 -8.81 1.55
N GLY A 10 4.34 -9.39 2.25
CA GLY A 10 4.05 -10.24 3.41
C GLY A 10 3.25 -11.51 3.06
N VAL A 11 3.40 -12.05 1.86
CA VAL A 11 2.63 -13.21 1.35
C VAL A 11 2.74 -14.48 2.21
N GLN A 12 3.77 -14.57 3.05
CA GLN A 12 3.96 -15.64 4.03
C GLN A 12 3.27 -15.36 5.38
N GLY A 13 2.34 -14.39 5.44
CA GLY A 13 1.68 -13.96 6.68
C GLY A 13 2.51 -12.97 7.51
N ASN A 14 3.50 -12.30 6.90
CA ASN A 14 4.30 -11.30 7.61
C ASN A 14 3.58 -9.94 7.61
N GLU A 15 3.02 -9.58 8.76
CA GLU A 15 2.30 -8.33 8.98
C GLU A 15 3.20 -7.10 9.18
N ASN A 16 4.48 -7.30 9.50
CA ASN A 16 5.42 -6.22 9.84
C ASN A 16 6.10 -5.61 8.61
N VAL A 17 5.58 -5.85 7.41
CA VAL A 17 6.15 -5.34 6.17
C VAL A 17 5.72 -3.89 5.94
N ARG A 18 6.64 -3.09 5.43
CA ARG A 18 6.38 -1.73 4.95
C ARG A 18 6.74 -1.62 3.49
N ILE A 19 5.87 -0.97 2.72
CA ILE A 19 6.09 -0.64 1.32
C ILE A 19 6.32 0.86 1.23
N PHE A 20 7.34 1.27 0.50
CA PHE A 20 7.63 2.69 0.26
C PHE A 20 7.65 2.94 -1.24
N CYS A 21 7.02 4.04 -1.65
CA CYS A 21 7.11 4.49 -3.03
C CYS A 21 7.10 6.01 -3.11
N SER A 22 7.69 6.55 -4.17
CA SER A 22 7.74 7.99 -4.41
C SER A 22 6.53 8.50 -5.21
N ASN A 23 5.71 7.59 -5.73
CA ASN A 23 4.52 7.90 -6.49
C ASN A 23 3.58 6.67 -6.45
N LEU A 24 2.44 6.78 -5.76
CA LEU A 24 1.44 5.71 -5.66
C LEU A 24 0.47 5.72 -6.84
N GLN A 25 0.58 4.71 -7.71
CA GLN A 25 -0.26 4.43 -8.88
C GLN A 25 -0.72 2.95 -8.90
N ALA A 26 -0.77 2.31 -7.73
CA ALA A 26 -1.13 0.90 -7.63
C ALA A 26 -2.64 0.71 -7.83
N GLU A 27 -3.00 -0.36 -8.53
CA GLU A 27 -4.38 -0.86 -8.67
C GLU A 27 -4.83 -1.59 -7.41
N LEU A 28 -3.88 -2.26 -6.74
CA LEU A 28 -4.10 -3.02 -5.52
C LEU A 28 -2.83 -3.04 -4.69
N VAL A 29 -2.97 -2.87 -3.38
CA VAL A 29 -1.89 -3.10 -2.41
C VAL A 29 -2.37 -4.08 -1.36
N SER A 30 -1.63 -5.18 -1.17
CA SER A 30 -1.89 -6.16 -0.13
C SER A 30 -0.70 -6.38 0.79
N ILE A 31 -0.97 -6.49 2.09
CA ILE A 31 -0.02 -6.88 3.13
C ILE A 31 -0.64 -8.01 3.96
N ALA A 32 0.00 -9.17 3.96
CA ALA A 32 -0.43 -10.36 4.73
C ALA A 32 -1.91 -10.75 4.49
N GLY A 33 -2.36 -10.66 3.24
CA GLY A 33 -3.73 -11.03 2.85
C GLY A 33 -4.78 -9.92 3.05
N ASN A 34 -4.47 -8.85 3.80
CA ASN A 34 -5.29 -7.65 3.83
C ASN A 34 -4.97 -6.81 2.59
N TYR A 35 -5.97 -6.17 1.97
CA TYR A 35 -5.75 -5.41 0.75
C TYR A 35 -6.59 -4.13 0.70
N ARG A 36 -6.12 -3.19 -0.11
CA ARG A 36 -6.82 -1.97 -0.50
C ARG A 36 -6.76 -1.88 -2.03
N VAL A 37 -7.91 -1.69 -2.67
CA VAL A 37 -7.98 -1.47 -4.12
C VAL A 37 -7.88 0.01 -4.44
N SER A 38 -7.56 0.35 -5.68
CA SER A 38 -7.40 1.74 -6.10
C SER A 38 -8.64 2.60 -5.80
N GLU A 39 -9.84 2.04 -5.88
CA GLU A 39 -11.09 2.75 -5.59
C GLU A 39 -11.16 3.28 -4.15
N ASP A 40 -10.49 2.59 -3.21
CA ASP A 40 -10.43 2.98 -1.80
C ASP A 40 -9.28 3.94 -1.47
N ILE A 41 -8.37 4.18 -2.42
CA ILE A 41 -7.21 5.07 -2.26
C ILE A 41 -7.65 6.50 -2.58
N VAL A 42 -7.56 7.38 -1.59
CA VAL A 42 -8.01 8.77 -1.74
C VAL A 42 -7.04 9.57 -2.60
N GLU A 43 -7.53 10.64 -3.24
CA GLU A 43 -6.72 11.44 -4.16
C GLU A 43 -5.46 12.03 -3.51
N SER A 44 -5.53 12.37 -2.21
CA SER A 44 -4.39 12.91 -1.46
C SER A 44 -3.25 11.91 -1.21
N GLU A 45 -3.50 10.61 -1.40
CA GLU A 45 -2.50 9.54 -1.31
C GLU A 45 -1.93 9.18 -2.69
N ARG A 46 -2.57 9.62 -3.78
CA ARG A 46 -2.20 9.25 -5.15
C ARG A 46 -1.11 10.16 -5.69
N ASN A 47 -0.24 9.57 -6.49
CA ASN A 47 0.87 10.29 -7.14
C ASN A 47 1.84 11.00 -6.17
N THR A 48 1.75 10.73 -4.87
CA THR A 48 2.62 11.27 -3.84
C THR A 48 3.59 10.21 -3.31
N PRO A 49 4.67 10.62 -2.63
CA PRO A 49 5.46 9.74 -1.80
C PRO A 49 4.63 9.23 -0.62
N VAL A 50 4.59 7.91 -0.45
CA VAL A 50 3.84 7.27 0.64
C VAL A 50 4.60 6.10 1.24
N GLN A 51 4.35 5.86 2.52
CA GLN A 51 4.57 4.57 3.16
C GLN A 51 3.24 3.84 3.33
N ILE A 52 3.26 2.53 3.10
CA ILE A 52 2.11 1.64 3.26
C ILE A 52 2.47 0.54 4.23
N TYR A 53 1.62 0.30 5.22
CA TYR A 53 1.86 -0.69 6.27
C TYR A 53 0.54 -1.24 6.80
N LEU A 54 0.61 -2.39 7.49
CA LEU A 54 -0.54 -2.96 8.16
C LEU A 54 -0.62 -2.45 9.61
N SER A 55 -1.81 -2.01 10.04
CA SER A 55 -2.08 -1.62 11.43
C SER A 55 -3.43 -2.18 11.85
N LYS A 56 -3.44 -3.04 12.87
CA LYS A 56 -4.68 -3.70 13.38
C LYS A 56 -5.51 -4.34 12.25
N HIS A 57 -4.85 -5.03 11.32
CA HIS A 57 -5.45 -5.65 10.11
C HIS A 57 -6.00 -4.68 9.05
N ALA A 58 -5.77 -3.37 9.20
CA ALA A 58 -6.11 -2.38 8.18
C ALA A 58 -4.85 -1.92 7.43
N ILE A 59 -4.95 -1.79 6.10
CA ILE A 59 -3.91 -1.18 5.28
C ILE A 59 -3.94 0.33 5.50
N ILE A 60 -2.84 0.88 6.02
CA ILE A 60 -2.67 2.32 6.22
C ILE A 60 -1.73 2.85 5.14
N ILE A 61 -2.15 3.94 4.49
CA ILE A 61 -1.34 4.70 3.55
C ILE A 61 -1.06 6.05 4.19
N GLN A 62 0.21 6.41 4.29
CA GLN A 62 0.63 7.66 4.92
C GLN A 62 1.59 8.39 3.99
N ASN A 63 1.29 9.66 3.71
CA ASN A 63 2.19 10.55 2.98
C ASN A 63 3.49 10.79 3.78
N ILE A 64 4.62 10.85 3.07
CA ILE A 64 5.96 11.12 3.63
C ILE A 64 6.48 12.48 3.18
#